data_AF-A0A5S4TC26-F1
#
_entry.id   AF-A0A5S4TC26-F1
#
_cell.length_a   1.000
_cell.length_b   1.000
_cell.length_c   1.000
_cell.angle_alpha   90.00
_cell.angle_beta   90.00
_cell.angle_gamma   90.00
#
_symmetry.space_group_name_H-M   'P 1'
#
loop_
_entity.id
_entity.type
_entity.pdbx_description
1 polymer ?
#
loop_
_entity_poly.entity_id
_entity_poly.type
_entity_poly.pdbx_seq_one_letter_code
_entity_poly.pdbx_strand_id
1 'polypeptide(L)'
;VGRMRPVVAKMRAALLTGESFADAVTDHPALFPPMYIALVRVGEISGTLDSVLEMLGTERARSEQMRRKLTDAMQYPAFVLVAASGVMLFFLLFVLPQFSTVLGDFGGKSDTALANFIAVSDFLRANATAASLTAAATIAIAW
;
A
#
# COMPACT_ATOMS: atom_id res chain seq x y z
N VAL A 1 5.94 -10.21 18.50
CA VAL A 1 7.20 -10.72 19.10
C VAL A 1 7.61 -12.12 18.58
N GLY A 2 6.68 -13.01 18.22
CA GLY A 2 6.99 -14.39 17.81
C GLY A 2 7.95 -14.54 16.60
N ARG A 3 7.81 -13.71 15.55
CA ARG A 3 8.62 -13.83 14.31
C ARG A 3 10.10 -13.46 14.47
N MET A 4 10.47 -12.60 15.43
CA MET A 4 11.86 -12.19 15.63
C MET A 4 12.62 -13.04 16.65
N ARG A 5 11.92 -13.80 17.51
CA ARG A 5 12.54 -14.75 18.45
C ARG A 5 13.56 -15.69 17.79
N PRO A 6 13.28 -16.35 16.65
CA PRO A 6 14.26 -17.26 16.04
C PRO A 6 15.48 -16.51 15.50
N VAL A 7 15.32 -15.28 15.01
CA VAL A 7 16.43 -14.44 14.51
C VAL A 7 17.34 -14.05 15.66
N VAL A 8 16.78 -13.52 16.75
CA VAL A 8 17.54 -13.14 17.95
C VAL A 8 18.23 -14.35 18.58
N ALA A 9 17.56 -15.51 18.60
CA ALA A 9 18.15 -16.74 19.12
C ALA A 9 19.36 -17.21 18.29
N LYS A 10 19.29 -17.10 16.96
CA LYS A 10 20.41 -17.40 16.06
C LYS A 10 21.58 -16.43 16.26
N MET A 11 21.31 -15.13 16.28
CA MET A 11 22.35 -14.12 16.54
C MET A 11 23.01 -14.34 17.90
N ARG A 12 22.23 -14.65 18.95
CA ARG A 12 22.78 -14.99 20.27
C ARG A 12 23.67 -16.23 20.23
N ALA A 13 23.29 -17.26 19.49
CA ALA A 13 24.11 -18.46 19.34
C ALA A 13 25.46 -18.14 18.66
N ALA A 14 25.44 -17.36 17.57
CA ALA A 14 26.64 -16.89 16.86
C ALA A 14 27.60 -16.10 17.77
N LEU A 15 27.06 -15.19 18.59
CA LEU A 15 27.85 -14.44 19.57
C LEU A 15 28.49 -15.36 20.62
N LEU A 16 27.76 -16.39 21.10
CA LEU A 16 28.28 -17.34 22.07
C LEU A 16 29.35 -18.27 21.49
N THR A 17 29.35 -18.49 20.17
CA THR A 17 30.41 -19.23 19.47
C THR A 17 31.63 -18.38 19.14
N GLY A 18 31.61 -17.08 19.46
CA GLY A 18 32.74 -16.16 19.29
C GLY A 18 32.74 -15.35 18.00
N GLU A 19 31.64 -15.36 17.24
CA GLU A 19 31.49 -14.47 16.08
C GLU A 19 31.25 -13.03 16.53
N SER A 20 31.69 -12.07 15.70
CA SER A 20 31.41 -10.65 15.93
C SER A 20 29.91 -10.37 15.76
N PHE A 21 29.42 -9.32 16.42
CA PHE A 21 28.05 -8.89 16.27
C PHE A 21 27.75 -8.45 14.84
N ALA A 22 28.68 -7.77 14.17
CA ALA A 22 28.54 -7.38 12.77
C ALA A 22 28.42 -8.60 11.83
N ASP A 23 29.16 -9.68 12.09
CA ASP A 23 29.04 -10.92 11.31
C ASP A 23 27.69 -11.59 11.55
N ALA A 24 27.26 -11.71 12.81
CA ALA A 24 25.96 -12.29 13.17
C ALA A 24 24.75 -11.53 12.57
N VAL A 25 24.87 -10.21 12.40
CA VAL A 25 23.85 -9.36 11.74
C VAL A 25 23.83 -9.58 10.21
N THR A 26 24.97 -9.92 9.61
CA THR A 26 25.14 -10.08 8.16
C THR A 26 24.33 -11.27 7.62
N ASP A 27 24.10 -12.30 8.44
CA ASP A 27 23.27 -13.47 8.13
C ASP A 27 21.77 -13.15 7.92
N HIS A 28 21.37 -11.90 8.19
CA HIS A 28 19.98 -11.46 8.13
C HIS A 28 19.78 -10.20 7.25
N PRO A 29 20.18 -10.24 5.95
CA PRO A 29 20.19 -9.06 5.07
C PRO A 29 18.79 -8.50 4.77
N ALA A 30 17.74 -9.32 4.88
CA ALA A 30 16.35 -8.87 4.73
C ALA A 30 15.89 -7.93 5.85
N LEU A 31 16.50 -8.03 7.04
CA LEU A 31 16.20 -7.19 8.19
C LEU A 31 17.21 -6.05 8.34
N PHE A 32 18.47 -6.32 8.00
CA PHE A 32 19.58 -5.40 8.14
C PHE A 32 20.19 -5.10 6.76
N PRO A 33 19.85 -3.94 6.16
CA PRO A 33 20.44 -3.52 4.90
C PRO A 33 21.96 -3.37 4.99
N PRO A 34 22.70 -3.40 3.86
CA PRO A 34 24.15 -3.30 3.84
C PRO A 34 24.72 -2.09 4.60
N MET A 35 24.03 -0.96 4.54
CA MET A 35 24.38 0.26 5.29
C MET A 35 24.36 0.04 6.81
N TYR A 36 23.39 -0.73 7.32
CA TYR A 36 23.26 -0.98 8.76
C TYR A 36 24.38 -1.90 9.24
N ILE A 37 24.70 -2.94 8.46
CA ILE A 37 25.82 -3.84 8.73
C ILE A 37 27.14 -3.07 8.78
N ALA A 38 27.37 -2.16 7.84
CA ALA A 38 28.58 -1.33 7.82
C ALA A 38 28.69 -0.42 9.05
N LEU A 39 27.61 0.24 9.45
CA LEU A 39 27.58 1.08 10.65
C LEU A 39 27.80 0.27 11.93
N VAL A 40 27.17 -0.90 12.03
CA VAL A 40 27.36 -1.83 13.15
C VAL A 40 28.81 -2.30 13.24
N ARG A 41 29.44 -2.65 12.11
CA ARG A 41 30.85 -3.03 12.06
C ARG A 41 31.78 -1.91 12.54
N VAL A 42 31.51 -0.67 12.12
CA VAL A 42 32.25 0.50 12.61
C VAL A 42 32.06 0.66 14.12
N GLY A 43 30.81 0.60 14.60
CA GLY A 43 30.49 0.72 16.02
C GLY A 43 31.09 -0.37 16.90
N GLU A 44 31.21 -1.60 16.38
CA GLU A 44 31.84 -2.71 17.07
C GLU A 44 33.37 -2.52 17.18
N ILE A 45 34.02 -2.06 16.10
CA ILE A 45 35.46 -1.78 16.09
C ILE A 45 35.81 -0.56 16.97
N SER A 46 34.97 0.48 16.97
CA SER A 46 35.18 1.70 17.76
C SER A 46 34.71 1.57 19.21
N GLY A 47 34.05 0.47 19.58
CA GLY A 47 33.46 0.28 20.91
C GLY A 47 32.27 1.19 21.20
N THR A 48 31.64 1.78 20.18
CA THR A 48 30.49 2.69 20.29
C THR A 48 29.20 2.05 19.76
N LEU A 49 29.11 0.72 19.86
CA LEU A 49 28.00 -0.07 19.33
C LEU A 49 26.65 0.35 19.92
N ASP A 50 26.63 0.73 21.20
CA ASP A 50 25.47 1.27 21.90
C ASP A 50 24.89 2.51 21.19
N SER A 51 25.72 3.51 20.90
CA SER A 51 25.30 4.74 20.24
C SER A 51 24.82 4.50 18.81
N VAL A 52 25.47 3.57 18.09
CA VAL A 52 25.10 3.20 16.72
C VAL A 52 23.74 2.51 16.72
N LEU A 53 23.51 1.56 17.62
CA LEU A 53 22.23 0.86 17.74
C LEU A 53 21.09 1.81 18.14
N GLU A 54 21.35 2.77 19.02
CA GLU A 54 20.36 3.79 19.42
C GLU A 54 20.00 4.72 18.25
N MET A 55 21.00 5.18 17.49
CA MET A 55 20.79 5.96 16.27
C MET A 55 19.97 5.18 15.24
N LEU A 56 20.33 3.93 14.95
CA LEU A 56 19.61 3.07 14.01
C LEU A 56 18.18 2.79 14.46
N GLY A 57 17.97 2.57 15.77
CA GLY A 57 16.65 2.40 16.36
C GLY A 57 15.77 3.64 16.20
N THR A 58 16.33 4.81 16.45
CA THR A 58 15.64 6.10 16.31
C THR A 58 15.24 6.38 14.88
N GLU A 59 16.14 6.16 13.92
CA GLU A 59 15.85 6.32 12.48
C GLU A 59 14.76 5.34 12.01
N ARG A 60 14.79 4.10 12.48
CA ARG A 60 13.74 3.11 12.18
C ARG A 60 12.40 3.49 12.78
N ALA A 61 12.36 3.92 14.04
CA ALA A 61 11.13 4.37 14.69
C ALA A 61 10.51 5.57 13.96
N ARG A 62 11.34 6.54 13.55
CA ARG A 62 10.91 7.71 12.79
C ARG A 62 10.34 7.33 11.41
N SER A 63 11.01 6.43 10.70
CA SER A 63 10.56 5.95 9.39
C SER A 63 9.23 5.18 9.48
N GLU A 64 9.07 4.33 10.49
CA GLU A 64 7.84 3.58 10.75
C GLU A 64 6.69 4.52 11.11
N GLN A 65 6.93 5.54 11.94
CA GLN A 65 5.92 6.55 12.27
C GLN A 65 5.47 7.33 11.03
N MET A 66 6.39 7.70 10.14
CA MET A 66 6.02 8.37 8.88
C MET A 66 5.19 7.46 7.99
N ARG A 67 5.58 6.18 7.84
CA ARG A 67 4.80 5.19 7.07
C ARG A 67 3.41 4.99 7.63
N ARG A 68 3.27 4.89 8.95
CA ARG A 68 1.97 4.78 9.63
C ARG A 68 1.11 5.99 9.37
N LYS A 69 1.62 7.20 9.60
CA LYS A 69 0.91 8.45 9.29
C LYS A 69 0.46 8.52 7.84
N LEU A 70 1.30 8.10 6.91
CA LEU A 70 0.96 8.08 5.49
C LEU A 70 -0.14 7.07 5.18
N THR A 71 -0.07 5.88 5.77
CA THR A 71 -1.07 4.82 5.59
C THR A 71 -2.42 5.24 6.17
N ASP A 72 -2.41 5.76 7.40
CA ASP A 72 -3.61 6.23 8.09
C ASP A 72 -4.28 7.39 7.33
N ALA A 73 -3.49 8.33 6.80
CA ALA A 73 -4.00 9.45 6.02
C ALA A 73 -4.60 9.04 4.67
N MET A 74 -4.14 7.95 4.08
CA MET A 74 -4.62 7.43 2.78
C MET A 74 -5.89 6.58 2.90
N GLN A 75 -6.19 6.04 4.07
CA GLN A 75 -7.31 5.13 4.27
C GLN A 75 -8.67 5.83 4.07
N TYR A 76 -8.85 7.04 4.60
CA TYR A 76 -10.09 7.79 4.42
C TYR A 76 -10.33 8.22 2.96
N PRO A 77 -9.36 8.84 2.25
CA PRO A 77 -9.49 9.11 0.82
C PRO A 77 -9.81 7.88 -0.02
N ALA A 78 -9.16 6.74 0.24
CA ALA A 78 -9.43 5.50 -0.48
C ALA A 78 -10.87 5.02 -0.29
N PHE A 79 -11.39 5.06 0.95
CA PHE A 79 -12.78 4.71 1.24
C PHE A 79 -13.78 5.57 0.47
N VAL A 80 -13.60 6.90 0.48
CA VAL A 80 -14.50 7.83 -0.21
C VAL A 80 -14.47 7.63 -1.73
N LEU A 81 -13.28 7.42 -2.32
CA LEU A 81 -13.14 7.17 -3.76
C LEU A 81 -13.83 5.87 -4.19
N VAL A 82 -13.72 4.82 -3.38
CA VAL A 82 -14.41 3.55 -3.63
C VAL A 82 -15.92 3.71 -3.54
N ALA A 83 -16.42 4.38 -2.50
CA ALA A 83 -17.85 4.64 -2.33
C ALA A 83 -18.42 5.49 -3.49
N ALA A 84 -17.73 6.56 -3.87
CA ALA A 84 -18.11 7.42 -5.00
C ALA A 84 -18.13 6.65 -6.33
N SER A 85 -17.13 5.79 -6.57
CA SER A 85 -17.08 4.93 -7.76
C SER A 85 -18.24 3.94 -7.80
N GLY A 86 -18.61 3.36 -6.64
CA GLY A 86 -19.78 2.48 -6.53
C GLY A 86 -21.09 3.19 -6.86
N VAL A 87 -21.30 4.39 -6.32
CA VAL A 87 -22.48 5.22 -6.61
C VAL A 87 -22.52 5.61 -8.09
N MET A 88 -21.39 6.00 -8.67
CA MET A 88 -21.28 6.36 -10.09
C MET A 88 -21.64 5.18 -11.01
N LEU A 89 -21.11 3.99 -10.72
CA LEU A 89 -21.43 2.76 -11.47
C LEU A 89 -22.91 2.40 -11.36
N PHE A 90 -23.50 2.48 -10.17
CA PHE A 90 -24.94 2.27 -9.98
C PHE A 90 -25.76 3.23 -10.85
N PHE A 91 -25.39 4.52 -10.86
CA PHE A 91 -26.09 5.53 -11.65
C PHE A 91 -26.03 5.25 -13.15
N LEU A 92 -24.84 4.91 -13.68
CA LEU A 92 -24.67 4.60 -15.10
C LEU A 92 -25.38 3.31 -15.52
N LEU A 93 -25.40 2.28 -14.67
CA LEU A 93 -25.97 0.97 -15.00
C LEU A 93 -27.49 0.91 -14.89
N PHE A 94 -28.08 1.62 -13.93
CA PHE A 94 -29.50 1.51 -13.61
C PHE A 94 -30.29 2.80 -13.90
N VAL A 95 -29.73 3.96 -13.55
CA VAL A 95 -30.46 5.24 -13.61
C VAL A 95 -30.42 5.83 -15.02
N LEU A 96 -29.23 5.92 -15.62
CA LEU A 96 -29.04 6.47 -16.96
C LEU A 96 -29.89 5.80 -18.06
N PRO A 97 -30.00 4.46 -18.16
CA PRO A 97 -30.84 3.85 -19.20
C PRO A 97 -32.32 4.20 -19.06
N GLN A 98 -32.84 4.36 -17.83
CA GLN A 98 -34.22 4.80 -17.60
C GLN A 98 -34.44 6.24 -18.09
N PHE A 99 -33.47 7.13 -17.88
CA PHE A 99 -33.51 8.49 -18.43
C PHE A 99 -33.44 8.50 -19.96
N SER A 100 -32.61 7.64 -20.56
CA SER A 100 -32.52 7.52 -22.03
C SER A 100 -33.83 7.08 -22.66
N THR A 101 -34.58 6.17 -22.02
CA THR A 101 -35.90 5.74 -22.53
C THR A 101 -36.91 6.88 -22.49
N VAL A 102 -36.94 7.67 -21.41
CA VAL A 102 -37.85 8.82 -21.29
C VAL A 102 -37.50 9.92 -22.31
N LEU A 103 -36.20 10.21 -22.51
CA LEU A 103 -35.76 11.23 -23.45
C LEU A 103 -35.98 10.82 -24.92
N GLY A 104 -35.97 9.51 -25.20
CA GLY A 104 -36.31 8.95 -26.51
C GLY A 104 -37.77 9.21 -26.91
N ASP A 105 -38.68 9.20 -25.93
CA ASP A 105 -40.11 9.45 -26.15
C ASP A 105 -40.42 10.92 -26.48
N PHE A 106 -39.54 11.87 -26.12
CA PHE A 106 -39.72 13.30 -26.38
C PHE A 106 -39.30 13.75 -27.79
N GLY A 107 -38.69 12.87 -28.59
CA GLY A 107 -38.45 13.09 -30.02
C GLY A 107 -37.49 14.24 -30.34
N GLY A 108 -36.27 13.90 -30.79
CA GLY A 108 -35.50 14.80 -31.63
C GLY A 108 -34.00 14.83 -31.37
N LYS A 109 -33.26 14.17 -32.27
CA LYS A 109 -31.82 14.32 -32.56
C LYS A 109 -30.91 14.33 -31.33
N SER A 110 -30.30 13.18 -31.08
CA SER A 110 -29.10 13.02 -30.27
C SER A 110 -28.05 14.07 -30.66
N ASP A 111 -28.01 15.17 -29.92
CA ASP A 111 -26.91 16.12 -29.94
C ASP A 111 -25.62 15.34 -29.66
N THR A 112 -24.56 15.63 -30.40
CA THR A 112 -23.22 15.01 -30.34
C THR A 112 -22.69 14.84 -28.91
N ALA A 113 -23.10 15.70 -27.97
CA ALA A 113 -22.81 15.58 -26.55
C ALA A 113 -23.38 14.29 -25.92
N LEU A 114 -24.62 13.91 -26.27
CA LEU A 114 -25.28 12.70 -25.76
C LEU A 114 -24.65 11.43 -26.35
N ALA A 115 -24.25 11.45 -27.63
CA ALA A 115 -23.59 10.32 -28.28
C ALA A 115 -22.20 10.04 -27.68
N ASN A 116 -21.40 11.08 -27.44
CA ASN A 116 -20.12 10.93 -26.73
C ASN A 116 -20.32 10.44 -25.30
N PHE A 117 -21.38 10.88 -24.62
CA PHE A 117 -21.69 10.44 -23.27
C PHE A 117 -22.12 8.96 -23.20
N ILE A 118 -22.93 8.51 -24.17
CA ILE A 118 -23.32 7.10 -24.32
C ILE A 118 -22.09 6.23 -24.64
N ALA A 119 -21.19 6.68 -25.52
CA ALA A 119 -19.95 5.96 -25.84
C ALA A 119 -19.03 5.80 -24.62
N VAL A 120 -18.91 6.83 -23.78
CA VAL A 120 -18.19 6.76 -22.50
C VAL A 120 -18.88 5.78 -21.54
N SER A 121 -20.21 5.77 -21.51
CA SER A 121 -20.99 4.86 -20.68
C SER A 121 -20.83 3.39 -21.12
N ASP A 122 -20.85 3.11 -22.41
CA ASP A 122 -20.62 1.76 -22.96
C ASP A 122 -19.18 1.28 -22.72
N PHE A 123 -18.20 2.17 -22.83
CA PHE A 123 -16.81 1.88 -22.47
C PHE A 123 -16.66 1.54 -20.98
N LEU A 124 -17.35 2.29 -20.10
CA LEU A 124 -17.39 2.00 -18.67
C LEU A 124 -18.14 0.70 -18.36
N ARG A 125 -19.22 0.39 -19.10
CA ARG A 125 -19.98 -0.87 -18.98
C ARG A 125 -19.14 -2.08 -19.37
N ALA A 126 -18.38 -1.99 -20.46
CA ALA A 126 -17.50 -3.05 -20.94
C ALA A 126 -16.39 -3.38 -19.93
N ASN A 127 -15.97 -2.39 -19.13
CA ASN A 127 -14.96 -2.55 -18.09
C ASN A 127 -15.55 -2.63 -16.67
N ALA A 128 -16.87 -2.73 -16.52
CA ALA A 128 -17.54 -2.69 -15.21
C ALA A 128 -17.13 -3.85 -14.30
N THR A 129 -16.92 -5.04 -14.87
CA THR A 129 -16.43 -6.21 -14.12
C THR A 129 -15.01 -6.00 -13.63
N ALA A 130 -14.12 -5.45 -14.47
CA ALA A 130 -12.77 -5.07 -14.08
C ALA A 130 -12.76 -3.96 -13.02
N ALA A 131 -13.63 -2.95 -13.13
CA ALA A 131 -13.77 -1.87 -12.15
C ALA A 131 -14.30 -2.37 -10.79
N SER A 132 -15.26 -3.28 -10.78
CA SER A 132 -15.75 -3.91 -9.55
C SER A 132 -14.69 -4.80 -8.90
N LEU A 133 -13.89 -5.51 -9.70
CA LEU A 133 -12.80 -6.36 -9.22
C LEU A 133 -11.63 -5.54 -8.68
N THR A 134 -11.28 -4.42 -9.32
CA THR A 134 -10.23 -3.52 -8.81
C THR A 134 -10.69 -2.82 -7.53
N ALA A 135 -11.94 -2.38 -7.45
CA ALA A 135 -12.50 -1.84 -6.21
C ALA A 135 -12.53 -2.87 -5.08
N ALA A 136 -12.94 -4.12 -5.36
CA ALA A 136 -12.89 -5.20 -4.37
C ALA A 136 -11.44 -5.53 -3.95
N ALA A 137 -10.50 -5.54 -4.91
CA ALA A 137 -9.09 -5.77 -4.64
C ALA A 137 -8.46 -4.62 -3.83
N THR A 138 -8.80 -3.35 -4.10
CA THR A 138 -8.31 -2.23 -3.28
C THR A 138 -8.88 -2.26 -1.87
N ILE A 139 -10.16 -2.66 -1.69
CA ILE A 139 -10.74 -2.88 -0.36
C ILE A 139 -9.98 -3.99 0.38
N ALA A 140 -9.69 -5.12 -0.28
CA ALA A 140 -9.00 -6.26 0.32
C ALA A 140 -7.49 -6.05 0.56
N ILE A 141 -6.86 -5.11 -0.16
CA ILE A 141 -5.45 -4.73 0.04
C ILE A 141 -5.31 -3.62 1.10
N ALA A 142 -6.34 -2.77 1.23
CA ALA A 142 -6.37 -1.69 2.21
C ALA A 142 -6.86 -2.12 3.61
N TRP A 143 -7.50 -3.30 3.73
CA TRP A 143 -7.92 -3.95 4.98
C TRP A 143 -7.05 -5.16 5.30
#